data_AF-W4G270-F1
#
_entry.id   AF-W4G270-F1
#
_cell.length_a   1.000
_cell.length_b   1.000
_cell.length_c   1.000
_cell.angle_alpha   90.00
_cell.angle_beta   90.00
_cell.angle_gamma   90.00
#
_symmetry.space_group_name_H-M   'P 1'
#
loop_
_entity.id
_entity.type
_entity.pdbx_description
1 polymer ?
#
loop_
_entity_poly.entity_id
_entity_poly.type
_entity_poly.pdbx_seq_one_letter_code
_entity_poly.pdbx_strand_id
1 'polypeptide(L)'
;MDTATLDTLGLAPIEVHLKAIRSANSTVEAIFRGATISKATGVPMFVKLSVSPDAIETTRNVLSAKPVGLPLDQNDFYEPVWSLIEKPYRKYLAKIFRLAGHAKAEAEAATDVVIFFLRTSAGVDLSNRRLQSAVTSDNIQLSLSAANASYPLGVGLQLQGFGFDVRERSNTTTVVVRNFRYLDDIEGLLRVLTVDSLKTIIEYKVLDFNAPFLSTPLKMASKNPRRGP
;
A
#
# COMPACT_ATOMS: atom_id res chain seq x y z
N MET A 1 20.39 13.33 -15.77
CA MET A 1 20.18 12.42 -14.62
C MET A 1 21.48 11.65 -14.42
N ASP A 2 22.07 11.71 -13.23
CA ASP A 2 23.34 11.03 -12.92
C ASP A 2 23.08 9.54 -12.63
N THR A 3 23.13 8.72 -13.68
CA THR A 3 22.90 7.27 -13.57
C THR A 3 24.04 6.51 -12.93
N ALA A 4 25.28 7.00 -13.05
CA ALA A 4 26.45 6.31 -12.50
C ALA A 4 26.40 6.28 -10.97
N THR A 5 26.02 7.41 -10.35
CA THR A 5 25.80 7.48 -8.90
C THR A 5 24.65 6.57 -8.46
N LEU A 6 23.52 6.55 -9.19
CA LEU A 6 22.39 5.67 -8.87
C LEU A 6 22.75 4.18 -8.96
N ASP A 7 23.54 3.80 -9.96
CA ASP A 7 24.02 2.42 -10.13
C ASP A 7 24.99 2.01 -9.01
N THR A 8 25.84 2.94 -8.56
CA THR A 8 26.74 2.73 -7.43
C THR A 8 25.98 2.56 -6.11
N LEU A 9 24.94 3.39 -5.89
CA LEU A 9 24.15 3.36 -4.65
C LEU A 9 23.21 2.15 -4.56
N GLY A 10 22.71 1.64 -5.69
CA GLY A 10 21.82 0.48 -5.70
C GLY A 10 20.59 0.68 -4.82
N LEU A 11 20.51 -0.07 -3.71
CA LEU A 11 19.42 -0.02 -2.73
C LEU A 11 19.73 0.83 -1.50
N ALA A 12 20.95 1.35 -1.36
CA ALA A 12 21.37 2.10 -0.17
C ALA A 12 20.37 3.19 0.26
N PRO A 13 19.71 3.95 -0.66
CA PRO A 13 18.74 4.97 -0.27
C PRO A 13 17.50 4.44 0.47
N ILE A 14 17.12 3.17 0.28
CA ILE A 14 15.95 2.55 0.90
C ILE A 14 16.30 1.39 1.84
N GLU A 15 17.57 1.08 2.01
CA GLU A 15 18.02 -0.09 2.78
C GLU A 15 17.54 -0.07 4.22
N VAL A 16 17.52 1.11 4.85
CA VAL A 16 17.00 1.29 6.22
C VAL A 16 15.53 0.90 6.33
N HIS A 17 14.72 1.23 5.32
CA HIS A 17 13.31 0.87 5.27
C HIS A 17 13.12 -0.64 5.05
N LEU A 18 13.90 -1.25 4.16
CA LEU A 18 13.86 -2.69 3.92
C LEU A 18 14.24 -3.48 5.18
N LYS A 19 15.31 -3.08 5.88
CA LYS A 19 15.71 -3.68 7.16
C LYS A 19 14.62 -3.54 8.21
N ALA A 20 14.00 -2.36 8.30
CA ALA A 20 12.89 -2.13 9.22
C ALA A 20 11.71 -3.07 8.93
N ILE A 21 11.31 -3.23 7.67
CA ILE A 21 10.20 -4.14 7.32
C ILE A 21 10.55 -5.59 7.70
N ARG A 22 11.74 -6.06 7.32
CA ARG A 22 12.17 -7.45 7.53
C ARG A 22 12.28 -7.84 8.99
N SER A 23 12.56 -6.90 9.89
CA SER A 23 12.70 -7.16 11.33
C SER A 23 11.39 -7.09 12.11
N ALA A 24 10.24 -6.86 11.47
CA ALA A 24 8.95 -6.86 12.16
C ALA A 24 8.55 -8.28 12.58
N ASN A 25 8.04 -8.42 13.81
CA ASN A 25 7.69 -9.71 14.42
C ASN A 25 6.19 -9.90 14.66
N SER A 26 5.39 -8.87 14.36
CA SER A 26 3.92 -8.93 14.50
C SER A 26 3.22 -8.14 13.41
N THR A 27 1.93 -8.42 13.20
CA THR A 27 1.07 -7.70 12.27
C THR A 27 1.05 -6.20 12.56
N VAL A 28 0.88 -5.83 13.84
CA VAL A 28 0.85 -4.44 14.30
C VAL A 28 2.18 -3.75 14.01
N GLU A 29 3.29 -4.41 14.34
CA GLU A 29 4.62 -3.85 14.11
C GLU A 29 4.92 -3.67 12.61
N ALA A 30 4.58 -4.65 11.77
CA ALA A 30 4.80 -4.57 10.33
C ALA A 30 4.02 -3.40 9.72
N ILE A 31 2.73 -3.29 10.04
CA ILE A 31 1.87 -2.22 9.53
C ILE A 31 2.32 -0.85 10.07
N PHE A 32 2.65 -0.75 11.36
CA PHE A 32 3.14 0.50 11.95
C PHE A 32 4.45 0.96 11.29
N ARG A 33 5.40 0.06 11.06
CA ARG A 33 6.63 0.37 10.31
C ARG A 33 6.31 0.83 8.89
N GLY A 34 5.37 0.17 8.21
CA GLY A 34 4.83 0.64 6.93
C GLY A 34 4.30 2.07 7.00
N ALA A 35 3.51 2.41 8.02
CA ALA A 35 2.99 3.76 8.22
C ALA A 35 4.10 4.80 8.46
N THR A 36 5.14 4.47 9.24
CA THR A 36 6.29 5.37 9.44
C THR A 36 7.09 5.59 8.15
N ILE A 37 7.24 4.55 7.32
CA ILE A 37 7.87 4.68 5.99
C ILE A 37 7.00 5.55 5.10
N SER A 38 5.68 5.37 5.12
CA SER A 38 4.73 6.19 4.38
C SER A 38 4.84 7.67 4.75
N LYS A 39 4.96 7.99 6.04
CA LYS A 39 5.23 9.36 6.52
C LYS A 39 6.55 9.91 5.98
N ALA A 40 7.62 9.11 6.00
CA ALA A 40 8.95 9.56 5.61
C ALA A 40 9.13 9.74 4.09
N THR A 41 8.45 8.93 3.29
CA THR A 41 8.72 8.78 1.85
C THR A 41 7.54 9.16 0.95
N GLY A 42 6.33 9.28 1.50
CA GLY A 42 5.11 9.46 0.74
C GLY A 42 4.57 8.18 0.09
N VAL A 43 5.23 7.03 0.23
CA VAL A 43 4.76 5.73 -0.28
C VAL A 43 3.42 5.38 0.38
N PRO A 44 2.31 5.25 -0.35
CA PRO A 44 1.05 4.82 0.23
C PRO A 44 1.07 3.30 0.50
N MET A 45 0.80 2.90 1.75
CA MET A 45 0.76 1.48 2.14
C MET A 45 -0.60 0.86 1.82
N PHE A 46 -1.51 0.79 2.80
CA PHE A 46 -2.84 0.22 2.61
C PHE A 46 -3.94 1.30 2.57
N VAL A 47 -3.70 2.41 3.28
CA VAL A 47 -4.57 3.59 3.31
C VAL A 47 -3.71 4.82 3.09
N LYS A 48 -4.18 5.75 2.26
CA LYS A 48 -3.54 7.06 2.07
C LYS A 48 -4.21 8.08 2.97
N LEU A 49 -3.42 8.69 3.85
CA LEU A 49 -3.83 9.93 4.52
C LEU A 49 -3.53 11.11 3.60
N SER A 50 -4.46 12.05 3.52
CA SER A 50 -4.18 13.35 2.92
C SER A 50 -5.03 14.44 3.53
N VAL A 51 -4.59 15.67 3.33
CA VAL A 51 -5.38 16.87 3.63
C VAL A 51 -5.84 17.49 2.32
N SER A 52 -7.12 17.83 2.22
CA SER A 52 -7.72 18.54 1.08
C SER A 52 -8.88 19.43 1.55
N PRO A 53 -9.32 20.42 0.75
CA PRO A 53 -10.51 21.20 1.08
C PRO A 53 -11.72 20.30 1.36
N ASP A 54 -12.54 20.71 2.33
CA ASP A 54 -13.83 20.06 2.58
C ASP A 54 -14.75 20.28 1.37
N ALA A 55 -15.44 19.23 0.94
CA ALA A 55 -16.38 19.31 -0.18
C ALA A 55 -17.67 20.05 0.20
N ILE A 56 -17.98 20.15 1.50
CA ILE A 56 -19.17 20.82 2.04
C ILE A 56 -18.80 22.23 2.52
N GLU A 57 -17.73 22.35 3.30
CA GLU A 57 -17.25 23.63 3.85
C GLU A 57 -15.89 24.04 3.25
N THR A 58 -15.91 24.61 2.05
CA THR A 58 -14.70 24.86 1.24
C THR A 58 -13.69 25.84 1.85
N THR A 59 -14.02 26.51 2.96
CA THR A 59 -13.14 27.41 3.72
C THR A 59 -12.18 26.67 4.66
N ARG A 60 -12.37 25.36 4.88
CA ARG A 60 -11.49 24.54 5.71
C ARG A 60 -10.93 23.34 4.97
N ASN A 61 -9.84 22.79 5.50
CA ASN A 61 -9.28 21.52 5.06
C ASN A 61 -9.72 20.38 5.99
N VAL A 62 -9.87 19.18 5.43
CA VAL A 62 -10.15 17.95 6.17
C VAL A 62 -9.06 16.92 5.97
N LEU A 63 -8.73 16.21 7.06
CA LEU A 63 -7.95 14.99 6.99
C LEU A 63 -8.84 13.88 6.43
N SER A 64 -8.40 13.22 5.35
CA SER A 64 -9.08 12.08 4.77
C SER A 64 -8.20 10.83 4.82
N ALA A 65 -8.80 9.70 5.21
CA ALA A 65 -8.28 8.37 4.97
C ALA A 65 -8.95 7.82 3.71
N LYS A 66 -8.16 7.47 2.68
CA LYS A 66 -8.70 7.04 1.39
C LYS A 66 -8.04 5.77 0.86
N PRO A 67 -8.73 5.08 -0.06
CA PRO A 67 -8.15 3.96 -0.81
C PRO A 67 -6.82 4.32 -1.46
N VAL A 68 -5.94 3.33 -1.52
CA VAL A 68 -4.69 3.43 -2.29
C VAL A 68 -4.98 2.93 -3.70
N GLY A 69 -4.52 3.68 -4.71
CA GLY A 69 -4.66 3.27 -6.11
C GLY A 69 -3.89 1.98 -6.39
N LEU A 70 -4.43 1.18 -7.31
CA LEU A 70 -3.76 -0.02 -7.82
C LEU A 70 -2.63 0.37 -8.78
N PRO A 71 -1.57 -0.46 -8.89
CA PRO A 71 -0.45 -0.21 -9.81
C PRO A 71 -0.81 -0.41 -11.29
N LEU A 72 -1.93 -1.08 -11.58
CA LEU A 72 -2.50 -1.32 -12.91
C LEU A 72 -3.95 -0.83 -12.92
N ASP A 73 -4.54 -0.68 -14.12
CA ASP A 73 -5.98 -0.47 -14.21
C ASP A 73 -6.72 -1.63 -13.53
N GLN A 74 -7.80 -1.33 -12.82
CA GLN A 74 -8.54 -2.35 -12.09
C GLN A 74 -9.05 -3.46 -13.02
N ASN A 75 -9.44 -3.12 -14.24
CA ASN A 75 -9.94 -4.09 -15.22
C ASN A 75 -8.85 -5.02 -15.75
N ASP A 76 -7.57 -4.62 -15.68
CA ASP A 76 -6.43 -5.44 -16.12
C ASP A 76 -6.25 -6.70 -15.24
N PHE A 77 -6.80 -6.71 -14.03
CA PHE A 77 -6.74 -7.87 -13.13
C PHE A 77 -7.81 -8.95 -13.42
N TYR A 78 -8.77 -8.67 -14.30
CA TYR A 78 -9.84 -9.60 -14.67
C TYR A 78 -9.54 -10.33 -15.98
N GLU A 79 -10.06 -11.54 -16.10
CA GLU A 79 -9.97 -12.28 -17.35
C GLU A 79 -10.89 -11.70 -18.44
N PRO A 80 -10.50 -11.78 -19.73
CA PRO A 80 -9.31 -12.45 -20.25
C PRO A 80 -8.03 -11.59 -20.24
N VAL A 81 -8.11 -10.32 -19.83
CA VAL A 81 -6.99 -9.37 -19.93
C VAL A 81 -5.82 -9.80 -19.06
N TRP A 82 -6.10 -10.28 -17.84
CA TRP A 82 -5.07 -10.74 -16.92
C TRP A 82 -4.17 -11.82 -17.52
N SER A 83 -4.70 -12.76 -18.30
CA SER A 83 -3.89 -13.80 -18.97
C SER A 83 -2.75 -13.24 -19.84
N LEU A 84 -2.89 -12.01 -20.35
CA LEU A 84 -1.86 -11.32 -21.14
C LEU A 84 -0.82 -10.60 -20.27
N ILE A 85 -1.17 -10.28 -19.02
CA ILE A 85 -0.40 -9.44 -18.09
C ILE A 85 0.31 -10.26 -17.03
N GLU A 86 -0.26 -11.39 -16.61
CA GLU A 86 0.23 -12.19 -15.49
C GLU A 86 1.70 -12.57 -15.65
N LYS A 87 2.04 -13.20 -16.77
CA LYS A 87 3.40 -13.69 -17.04
C LYS A 87 4.44 -12.55 -17.02
N PRO A 88 4.28 -11.44 -17.77
CA PRO A 88 5.22 -10.34 -17.68
C PRO A 88 5.25 -9.67 -16.29
N TYR A 89 4.11 -9.56 -15.59
CA TYR A 89 4.07 -8.95 -14.27
C TYR A 89 4.73 -9.81 -13.18
N ARG A 90 4.52 -11.13 -13.21
CA ARG A 90 5.25 -12.09 -12.37
C ARG A 90 6.76 -11.98 -12.57
N LYS A 91 7.21 -11.88 -13.82
CA LYS A 91 8.64 -11.69 -14.14
C LYS A 91 9.18 -10.39 -13.56
N TYR A 92 8.39 -9.32 -13.59
CA TYR A 92 8.73 -8.04 -12.97
C TYR A 92 8.88 -8.19 -11.43
N LEU A 93 7.86 -8.72 -10.75
CA LEU A 93 7.84 -8.88 -9.30
C LEU A 93 9.01 -9.75 -8.81
N ALA A 94 9.22 -10.92 -9.44
CA ALA A 94 10.34 -11.79 -9.09
C ALA A 94 11.69 -11.08 -9.32
N LYS A 95 11.82 -10.24 -10.35
CA LYS A 95 13.04 -9.49 -10.63
C LYS A 95 13.32 -8.43 -9.55
N ILE A 96 12.33 -7.66 -9.10
CA ILE A 96 12.57 -6.64 -8.05
C ILE A 96 12.91 -7.26 -6.71
N PHE A 97 12.29 -8.38 -6.33
CA PHE A 97 12.66 -9.10 -5.11
C PHE A 97 14.07 -9.70 -5.18
N ARG A 98 14.45 -10.28 -6.33
CA ARG A 98 15.83 -10.74 -6.54
C ARG A 98 16.85 -9.62 -6.46
N LEU A 99 16.54 -8.46 -7.04
CA LEU A 99 17.39 -7.27 -6.93
C LEU A 99 17.46 -6.76 -5.48
N ALA A 100 16.41 -6.97 -4.68
CA ALA A 100 16.36 -6.69 -3.25
C ALA A 100 17.09 -7.73 -2.37
N GLY A 101 17.73 -8.74 -2.97
CA GLY A 101 18.55 -9.73 -2.28
C GLY A 101 17.82 -11.02 -1.87
N HIS A 102 16.58 -11.21 -2.31
CA HIS A 102 15.85 -12.47 -2.07
C HIS A 102 16.39 -13.60 -2.96
N ALA A 103 16.40 -14.81 -2.43
CA ALA A 103 16.69 -16.00 -3.22
C ALA A 103 15.61 -16.23 -4.29
N LYS A 104 15.91 -17.06 -5.31
CA LYS A 104 14.97 -17.29 -6.41
C LYS A 104 13.61 -17.82 -5.92
N ALA A 105 13.61 -18.82 -5.06
CA ALA A 105 12.38 -19.42 -4.53
C ALA A 105 11.60 -18.43 -3.63
N GLU A 106 12.31 -17.63 -2.83
CA GLU A 106 11.70 -16.58 -2.00
C GLU A 106 11.04 -15.49 -2.86
N ALA A 107 11.71 -15.07 -3.94
CA ALA A 107 11.16 -14.09 -4.87
C ALA A 107 9.93 -14.60 -5.64
N GLU A 108 9.88 -15.90 -5.95
CA GLU A 108 8.71 -16.55 -6.55
C GLU A 108 7.54 -16.60 -5.56
N ALA A 109 7.76 -17.03 -4.32
CA ALA A 109 6.75 -17.02 -3.27
C ALA A 109 6.26 -15.59 -2.95
N ALA A 110 7.16 -14.62 -2.91
CA ALA A 110 6.83 -13.21 -2.71
C ALA A 110 5.96 -12.65 -3.85
N THR A 111 6.21 -13.11 -5.08
CA THR A 111 5.39 -12.77 -6.25
C THR A 111 3.96 -13.27 -6.10
N ASP A 112 3.76 -14.49 -5.60
CA ASP A 112 2.43 -15.05 -5.36
C ASP A 112 1.65 -14.24 -4.32
N VAL A 113 2.31 -13.88 -3.21
CA VAL A 113 1.71 -13.06 -2.14
C VAL A 113 1.26 -11.69 -2.69
N VAL A 114 2.10 -11.04 -3.49
CA VAL A 114 1.78 -9.72 -4.07
C VAL A 114 0.63 -9.81 -5.07
N ILE A 115 0.62 -10.82 -5.95
CA ILE A 115 -0.46 -11.00 -6.92
C ILE A 115 -1.79 -11.29 -6.23
N PHE A 116 -1.78 -12.15 -5.20
CA PHE A 116 -2.95 -12.39 -4.36
C PHE A 116 -3.46 -11.06 -3.78
N PHE A 117 -2.61 -10.32 -3.08
CA PHE A 117 -2.99 -9.03 -2.49
C PHE A 117 -3.58 -8.05 -3.51
N LEU A 118 -2.96 -7.90 -4.68
CA LEU A 118 -3.42 -6.96 -5.71
C LEU A 118 -4.73 -7.40 -6.36
N ARG A 119 -4.90 -8.69 -6.68
CA ARG A 119 -6.15 -9.21 -7.27
C ARG A 119 -7.31 -9.19 -6.27
N THR A 120 -7.05 -9.53 -5.02
CA THR A 120 -8.01 -9.40 -3.93
C THR A 120 -8.41 -7.93 -3.75
N SER A 121 -7.45 -7.00 -3.75
CA SER A 121 -7.71 -5.55 -3.69
C SER A 121 -8.43 -4.98 -4.92
N ALA A 122 -8.28 -5.62 -6.08
CA ALA A 122 -9.00 -5.27 -7.30
C ALA A 122 -10.44 -5.84 -7.32
N GLY A 123 -10.80 -6.70 -6.37
CA GLY A 123 -12.14 -7.31 -6.27
C GLY A 123 -12.34 -8.52 -7.19
N VAL A 124 -11.26 -9.18 -7.61
CA VAL A 124 -11.33 -10.34 -8.52
C VAL A 124 -11.83 -11.60 -7.81
N ASP A 125 -11.47 -11.79 -6.54
CA ASP A 125 -11.99 -12.90 -5.75
C ASP A 125 -13.46 -12.63 -5.36
N LEU A 126 -14.33 -13.64 -5.54
CA LEU A 126 -15.80 -13.53 -5.47
C LEU A 126 -16.35 -12.97 -4.13
N SER A 127 -15.60 -13.07 -3.04
CA SER A 127 -15.95 -12.44 -1.75
C SER A 127 -15.87 -10.90 -1.78
N ASN A 128 -15.18 -10.32 -2.77
CA ASN A 128 -14.85 -8.90 -2.85
C ASN A 128 -15.62 -8.14 -3.94
N ARG A 129 -16.74 -8.70 -4.43
CA ARG A 129 -17.70 -7.93 -5.25
C ARG A 129 -18.27 -6.71 -4.48
N ARG A 130 -18.06 -6.64 -3.15
CA ARG A 130 -18.33 -5.49 -2.27
C ARG A 130 -17.30 -4.36 -2.33
N LEU A 131 -16.04 -4.63 -2.72
CA LEU A 131 -15.09 -3.57 -3.08
C LEU A 131 -15.61 -2.71 -4.23
N GLN A 132 -16.47 -3.29 -5.07
CA GLN A 132 -17.04 -2.70 -6.29
C GLN A 132 -18.36 -1.94 -6.07
N SER A 133 -19.12 -2.17 -5.01
CA SER A 133 -20.46 -1.56 -4.85
C SER A 133 -20.44 -0.09 -4.38
N ALA A 134 -19.33 0.62 -4.64
CA ALA A 134 -19.13 2.02 -4.32
C ALA A 134 -19.40 2.93 -5.53
N VAL A 135 -20.66 2.98 -5.99
CA VAL A 135 -21.12 4.03 -6.92
C VAL A 135 -21.95 5.10 -6.20
N THR A 136 -22.22 4.94 -4.90
CA THR A 136 -22.81 5.98 -4.05
C THR A 136 -21.81 6.44 -2.99
N SER A 137 -21.62 7.76 -2.90
CA SER A 137 -20.68 8.48 -2.03
C SER A 137 -21.02 8.29 -0.54
N ASP A 138 -20.52 7.21 0.06
CA ASP A 138 -20.61 7.00 1.52
C ASP A 138 -19.26 7.32 2.17
N ASN A 139 -18.98 8.61 2.36
CA ASN A 139 -17.89 9.05 3.22
C ASN A 139 -18.41 9.13 4.65
N ILE A 140 -17.62 8.68 5.63
CA ILE A 140 -18.00 8.75 7.05
C ILE A 140 -16.97 9.63 7.76
N GLN A 141 -17.44 10.65 8.48
CA GLN A 141 -16.57 11.44 9.35
C GLN A 141 -16.56 10.83 10.75
N LEU A 142 -15.38 10.51 11.25
CA LEU A 142 -15.17 9.90 12.57
C LEU A 142 -14.18 10.73 13.39
N SER A 143 -14.30 10.69 14.72
CA SER A 143 -13.19 11.11 15.58
C SER A 143 -11.99 10.18 15.35
N LEU A 144 -10.77 10.63 15.67
CA LEU A 144 -9.59 9.77 15.52
C LEU A 144 -9.68 8.49 16.37
N SER A 145 -10.29 8.57 17.56
CA SER A 145 -10.51 7.40 18.41
C SER A 145 -11.54 6.41 17.84
N ALA A 146 -12.63 6.91 17.27
CA ALA A 146 -13.62 6.08 16.61
C ALA A 146 -13.04 5.41 15.35
N ALA A 147 -12.28 6.14 14.54
CA ALA A 147 -11.58 5.58 13.38
C ALA A 147 -10.59 4.49 13.78
N ASN A 148 -9.83 4.69 14.87
CA ASN A 148 -8.92 3.68 15.41
C ASN A 148 -9.66 2.45 15.97
N ALA A 149 -10.85 2.63 16.56
CA ALA A 149 -11.66 1.52 17.04
C ALA A 149 -12.27 0.69 15.91
N SER A 150 -12.76 1.35 14.85
CA SER A 150 -13.38 0.69 13.69
C SER A 150 -12.34 0.04 12.77
N TYR A 151 -11.23 0.74 12.51
CA TYR A 151 -10.21 0.34 11.53
C TYR A 151 -8.80 0.39 12.14
N PRO A 152 -8.51 -0.40 13.21
CA PRO A 152 -7.25 -0.32 13.92
C PRO A 152 -6.04 -0.58 13.03
N LEU A 153 -6.12 -1.51 12.07
CA LEU A 153 -4.98 -1.86 11.21
C LEU A 153 -4.83 -0.88 10.04
N GLY A 154 -5.92 -0.60 9.32
CA GLY A 154 -5.89 0.22 8.11
C GLY A 154 -5.75 1.71 8.38
N VAL A 155 -6.51 2.27 9.33
CA VAL A 155 -6.57 3.71 9.61
C VAL A 155 -5.87 4.06 10.91
N GLY A 156 -6.11 3.31 11.98
CA GLY A 156 -5.57 3.55 13.32
C GLY A 156 -4.04 3.61 13.34
N LEU A 157 -3.39 2.53 12.90
CA LEU A 157 -1.92 2.47 12.81
C LEU A 157 -1.35 3.50 11.83
N GLN A 158 -2.08 3.83 10.76
CA GLN A 158 -1.66 4.87 9.83
C GLN A 158 -1.69 6.26 10.49
N LEU A 159 -2.74 6.59 11.23
CA LEU A 159 -2.85 7.84 12.01
C LEU A 159 -1.73 7.92 13.07
N GLN A 160 -1.52 6.85 13.83
CA GLN A 160 -0.46 6.78 14.85
C GLN A 160 0.92 6.92 14.22
N GLY A 161 1.20 6.25 13.10
CA GLY A 161 2.46 6.36 12.37
C GLY A 161 2.72 7.77 11.85
N PHE A 162 1.66 8.54 11.55
CA PHE A 162 1.75 9.96 11.20
C PHE A 162 1.94 10.88 12.41
N GLY A 163 1.74 10.37 13.63
CA GLY A 163 1.95 11.08 14.89
C GLY A 163 0.66 11.60 15.53
N PHE A 164 -0.51 11.18 15.05
CA PHE A 164 -1.78 11.54 15.66
C PHE A 164 -2.01 10.76 16.96
N ASP A 165 -2.54 11.44 17.97
CA ASP A 165 -3.08 10.79 19.16
C ASP A 165 -4.50 10.30 18.86
N VAL A 166 -4.68 8.98 18.94
CA VAL A 166 -5.95 8.29 18.67
C VAL A 166 -6.66 7.86 19.94
N ARG A 167 -6.17 8.26 21.13
CA ARG A 167 -6.84 7.98 22.40
C ARG A 167 -8.12 8.80 22.50
N GLU A 168 -9.11 8.27 23.20
CA GLU A 168 -10.35 8.98 23.47
C GLU A 168 -10.06 10.33 24.16
N ARG A 169 -10.76 11.39 23.74
CA ARG A 169 -10.66 12.75 24.29
C ARG A 169 -9.27 13.42 24.18
N SER A 170 -8.36 12.86 23.38
CA SER A 170 -7.04 13.46 23.16
C SER A 170 -7.08 14.73 22.31
N ASN A 171 -8.03 14.84 21.38
CA ASN A 171 -8.23 16.02 20.53
C ASN A 171 -9.63 16.00 19.87
N THR A 172 -10.02 17.11 19.26
CA THR A 172 -11.28 17.27 18.49
C THR A 172 -11.10 17.02 16.99
N THR A 173 -9.94 16.49 16.58
CA THR A 173 -9.66 16.22 15.16
C THR A 173 -10.54 15.07 14.68
N THR A 174 -11.04 15.20 13.46
CA THR A 174 -11.79 14.16 12.78
C THR A 174 -11.07 13.73 11.52
N VAL A 175 -11.32 12.49 11.11
CA VAL A 175 -10.89 11.96 9.81
C VAL A 175 -12.12 11.59 8.99
N VAL A 176 -12.12 12.00 7.73
CA VAL A 176 -13.10 11.54 6.74
C VAL A 176 -12.61 10.22 6.16
N VAL A 177 -13.26 9.13 6.53
CA VAL A 177 -13.10 7.83 5.90
C VAL A 177 -13.82 7.86 4.55
N ARG A 178 -13.05 7.82 3.47
CA ARG A 178 -13.58 7.83 2.11
C ARG A 178 -13.77 6.41 1.61
N ASN A 179 -14.92 6.15 0.99
CA ASN A 179 -15.33 4.81 0.56
C ASN A 179 -15.19 3.79 1.70
N PHE A 180 -16.03 3.91 2.73
CA PHE A 180 -15.91 3.10 3.94
C PHE A 180 -15.95 1.60 3.65
N ARG A 181 -16.67 1.15 2.61
CA ARG A 181 -16.73 -0.25 2.18
C ARG A 181 -15.36 -0.79 1.74
N TYR A 182 -14.60 -0.01 0.98
CA TYR A 182 -13.21 -0.37 0.68
C TYR A 182 -12.37 -0.49 1.96
N LEU A 183 -12.58 0.41 2.92
CA LEU A 183 -11.85 0.35 4.19
C LEU A 183 -12.26 -0.84 5.07
N ASP A 184 -13.52 -1.26 5.04
CA ASP A 184 -13.97 -2.50 5.71
C ASP A 184 -13.24 -3.72 5.13
N ASP A 185 -13.18 -3.80 3.79
CA ASP A 185 -12.57 -4.94 3.10
C ASP A 185 -11.04 -4.99 3.29
N ILE A 186 -10.34 -3.85 3.23
CA ILE A 186 -8.89 -3.82 3.48
C ILE A 186 -8.58 -4.12 4.95
N GLU A 187 -9.38 -3.63 5.90
CA GLU A 187 -9.23 -3.95 7.32
C GLU A 187 -9.41 -5.45 7.56
N GLY A 188 -10.40 -6.08 6.92
CA GLY A 188 -10.60 -7.53 6.93
C GLY A 188 -9.40 -8.29 6.34
N LEU A 189 -8.89 -7.86 5.20
CA LEU A 189 -7.73 -8.47 4.55
C LEU A 189 -6.47 -8.38 5.44
N LEU A 190 -6.22 -7.23 6.05
CA LEU A 190 -5.06 -7.04 6.94
C LEU A 190 -5.09 -7.94 8.18
N ARG A 191 -6.29 -8.33 8.65
CA ARG A 191 -6.44 -9.24 9.80
C ARG A 191 -6.10 -10.69 9.48
N VAL A 192 -6.30 -11.13 8.23
CA VAL A 192 -6.12 -12.53 7.83
C VAL A 192 -4.75 -12.81 7.22
N LEU A 193 -4.04 -11.77 6.76
CA LEU A 193 -2.68 -11.91 6.26
C LEU A 193 -1.71 -12.26 7.38
N THR A 194 -0.80 -13.20 7.11
CA THR A 194 0.31 -13.51 8.02
C THR A 194 1.29 -12.34 8.11
N VAL A 195 2.08 -12.30 9.17
CA VAL A 195 3.13 -11.27 9.35
C VAL A 195 4.10 -11.26 8.17
N ASP A 196 4.51 -12.42 7.66
CA ASP A 196 5.41 -12.53 6.52
C ASP A 196 4.77 -12.06 5.21
N SER A 197 3.48 -12.33 4.99
CA SER A 197 2.75 -11.77 3.85
C SER A 197 2.66 -10.26 3.92
N LEU A 198 2.38 -9.69 5.10
CA LEU A 198 2.35 -8.24 5.31
C LEU A 198 3.72 -7.61 5.04
N LYS A 199 4.80 -8.19 5.55
CA LYS A 199 6.17 -7.74 5.29
C LYS A 199 6.48 -7.75 3.80
N THR A 200 6.11 -8.82 3.11
CA THR A 200 6.29 -8.97 1.67
C THR A 200 5.54 -7.90 0.87
N ILE A 201 4.29 -7.61 1.22
CA ILE A 201 3.48 -6.59 0.54
C ILE A 201 4.02 -5.19 0.79
N ILE A 202 4.44 -4.87 2.02
CA ILE A 202 5.02 -3.57 2.38
C ILE A 202 6.38 -3.40 1.68
N GLU A 203 7.21 -4.44 1.64
CA GLU A 203 8.47 -4.45 0.91
C GLU A 203 8.26 -4.23 -0.59
N TYR A 204 7.29 -4.93 -1.19
CA TYR A 204 6.88 -4.69 -2.58
C TYR A 204 6.51 -3.23 -2.83
N LYS A 205 5.67 -2.62 -1.98
CA LYS A 205 5.26 -1.22 -2.15
C LYS A 205 6.43 -0.25 -2.10
N VAL A 206 7.39 -0.47 -1.19
CA VAL A 206 8.62 0.33 -1.13
C VAL A 206 9.47 0.13 -2.39
N LEU A 207 9.66 -1.11 -2.84
CA LEU A 207 10.45 -1.41 -4.04
C LEU A 207 9.80 -0.83 -5.30
N ASP A 208 8.50 -1.06 -5.52
CA ASP A 208 7.75 -0.66 -6.72
C ASP A 208 7.68 0.86 -6.89
N PHE A 209 7.46 1.59 -5.79
CA PHE A 209 7.41 3.04 -5.76
C PHE A 209 8.78 3.66 -6.05
N ASN A 210 9.85 3.10 -5.48
CA ASN A 210 11.19 3.67 -5.60
C ASN A 210 11.95 3.18 -6.85
N ALA A 211 11.58 2.05 -7.46
CA ALA A 211 12.29 1.46 -8.58
C ALA A 211 12.63 2.43 -9.73
N PRO A 212 11.76 3.38 -10.14
CA PRO A 212 12.10 4.35 -11.18
C PRO A 212 13.25 5.31 -10.85
N PHE A 213 13.57 5.46 -9.55
CA PHE A 213 14.53 6.42 -9.00
C PHE A 213 15.80 5.77 -8.42
N LEU A 214 15.92 4.44 -8.50
CA LEU A 214 17.09 3.70 -8.04
C LEU A 214 18.01 3.33 -9.22
N SER A 215 18.80 2.27 -9.08
CA SER A 215 19.72 1.79 -10.11
C SER A 215 19.02 1.37 -11.41
N THR A 216 19.78 1.40 -12.50
CA THR A 216 19.36 1.00 -13.85
C THR A 216 18.68 -0.37 -13.89
N PRO A 217 19.17 -1.43 -13.21
CA PRO A 217 18.48 -2.72 -13.17
C PRO A 217 17.06 -2.66 -12.60
N LEU A 218 16.83 -1.88 -11.54
CA LEU A 218 15.53 -1.68 -10.90
C LEU A 218 14.61 -0.84 -11.79
N LYS A 219 15.13 0.29 -12.29
CA LYS A 219 14.40 1.15 -13.23
C LYS A 219 13.93 0.36 -14.45
N MET A 220 14.82 -0.42 -15.05
CA MET A 220 14.50 -1.24 -16.22
C MET A 220 13.52 -2.37 -15.91
N ALA A 221 13.50 -2.90 -14.68
CA ALA A 221 12.45 -3.83 -14.26
C ALA A 221 11.07 -3.16 -14.24
N SER A 222 10.98 -1.93 -13.71
CA SER A 222 9.71 -1.20 -13.54
C SER A 222 9.07 -0.64 -14.82
N LYS A 223 9.76 -0.68 -15.96
CA LYS A 223 9.30 -0.09 -17.23
C LYS A 223 8.17 -0.88 -17.94
N ASN A 224 7.82 -2.07 -17.48
CA ASN A 224 6.83 -2.95 -18.14
C ASN A 224 6.14 -3.79 -17.04
N PRO A 225 4.88 -3.51 -16.65
CA PRO A 225 3.71 -3.43 -17.53
C PRO A 225 2.77 -2.23 -17.23
N ARG A 226 2.16 -1.65 -18.26
CA ARG A 226 1.06 -0.63 -18.23
C ARG A 226 0.81 0.07 -16.88
N ARG A 227 1.69 1.00 -16.50
CA ARG A 227 1.40 1.92 -15.39
C ARG A 227 0.48 3.03 -15.92
N GLY A 228 -0.68 3.22 -15.30
CA GLY A 228 -1.50 4.41 -15.51
C GLY A 228 -0.74 5.69 -15.07
N PRO A 229 -1.17 6.86 -15.54
CA PRO A 229 -0.56 8.14 -15.21
C PRO A 229 -0.58 8.46 -13.70
#